data_AF-A0A4Q4D3E8-F1
#
_entry.id   AF-A0A4Q4D3E8-F1
#
_cell.length_a   1.000
_cell.length_b   1.000
_cell.length_c   1.000
_cell.angle_alpha   90.00
_cell.angle_beta   90.00
_cell.angle_gamma   90.00
#
_symmetry.space_group_name_H-M   'P 1'
#
loop_
_entity.id
_entity.type
_entity.pdbx_description
1 polymer ?
#
loop_
_entity_poly.entity_id
_entity_poly.type
_entity_poly.pdbx_seq_one_letter_code
_entity_poly.pdbx_strand_id
1 'polypeptide(L)'
;MWRALALARAAQNAGDVPIGALVVAPDGNIIGEGFNVRERDGDPTGHAEVVALRAAAARVDEWRLEGCTLVVTLEPCTMCAGAAVAARVGRIV
;
A
#
# COMPACT_ATOMS: atom_id res chain seq x y z
N MET A 1 5.49 -7.21 -8.57
CA MET A 1 4.62 -6.47 -9.50
C MET A 1 3.30 -7.17 -9.81
N TRP A 2 3.27 -8.43 -10.30
CA TRP A 2 2.01 -9.13 -10.66
C TRP A 2 0.91 -9.11 -9.60
N ARG A 3 1.26 -9.35 -8.33
CA ARG A 3 0.29 -9.29 -7.22
C ARG A 3 -0.30 -7.89 -7.02
N ALA A 4 0.49 -6.82 -7.16
CA ALA A 4 0.01 -5.44 -7.07
C ALA A 4 -0.93 -5.09 -8.24
N LEU A 5 -0.65 -5.59 -9.45
CA LEU A 5 -1.55 -5.44 -10.60
C LEU A 5 -2.89 -6.19 -10.41
N ALA A 6 -2.88 -7.35 -9.74
CA ALA A 6 -4.11 -8.05 -9.38
C ALA A 6 -4.97 -7.24 -8.39
N LEU A 7 -4.33 -6.59 -7.41
CA LEU A 7 -4.99 -5.67 -6.47
C LEU A 7 -5.56 -4.43 -7.18
N ALA A 8 -4.80 -3.85 -8.13
CA ALA A 8 -5.28 -2.74 -8.96
C ALA A 8 -6.53 -3.13 -9.77
N ARG A 9 -6.60 -4.38 -10.27
CA ARG A 9 -7.81 -4.89 -10.93
C ARG A 9 -8.98 -5.03 -9.96
N ALA A 10 -8.73 -5.44 -8.71
CA ALA A 10 -9.75 -5.52 -7.68
C ALA A 10 -10.34 -4.14 -7.33
N ALA A 11 -9.50 -3.10 -7.22
CA ALA A 11 -9.97 -1.71 -7.09
C ALA A 11 -10.91 -1.32 -8.23
N GLN A 12 -10.51 -1.59 -9.48
CA GLN A 12 -11.32 -1.28 -10.65
C GLN A 12 -12.70 -1.96 -10.60
N ASN A 13 -12.72 -3.25 -10.25
CA ASN A 13 -13.96 -4.01 -10.14
C ASN A 13 -14.87 -3.51 -9.01
N ALA A 14 -14.29 -2.87 -8.00
CA ALA A 14 -15.01 -2.21 -6.91
C ALA A 14 -15.44 -0.77 -7.25
N GLY A 15 -15.17 -0.28 -8.47
CA GLY A 15 -15.53 1.07 -8.90
C GLY A 15 -14.54 2.17 -8.48
N ASP A 16 -13.34 1.80 -8.01
CA ASP A 16 -12.31 2.73 -7.57
C ASP A 16 -11.19 2.90 -8.62
N VAL A 17 -10.28 3.83 -8.37
CA VAL A 17 -9.09 4.06 -9.21
C VAL A 17 -8.20 2.82 -9.17
N PRO A 18 -7.75 2.27 -10.32
CA PRO A 18 -7.05 0.98 -10.39
C PRO A 18 -5.59 1.07 -9.91
N ILE A 19 -5.39 1.17 -8.60
CA ILE A 19 -4.07 1.22 -7.97
C ILE A 19 -3.99 0.10 -6.94
N GLY A 20 -2.88 -0.64 -6.95
CA GLY A 20 -2.57 -1.67 -5.97
C GLY A 20 -1.18 -1.45 -5.37
N ALA A 21 -1.02 -1.81 -4.10
CA ALA A 21 0.22 -1.68 -3.36
C ALA A 21 0.49 -2.89 -2.45
N LEU A 22 1.76 -3.14 -2.17
CA LEU A 22 2.25 -4.19 -1.29
C LEU A 22 3.32 -3.64 -0.37
N VAL A 23 3.38 -4.12 0.86
CA VAL A 23 4.56 -3.97 1.72
C VAL A 23 5.29 -5.30 1.78
N VAL A 24 6.54 -5.30 1.34
CA VAL A 24 7.42 -6.47 1.30
C VAL A 24 8.49 -6.31 2.37
N ALA A 25 8.59 -7.31 3.26
CA ALA A 25 9.60 -7.38 4.30
C ALA A 25 11.00 -7.70 3.72
N PRO A 26 12.09 -7.48 4.49
CA PRO A 26 13.45 -7.76 4.01
C PRO A 26 13.71 -9.21 3.59
N ASP A 27 12.95 -10.16 4.14
CA ASP A 27 13.01 -11.58 3.81
C ASP A 27 12.22 -11.95 2.53
N GLY A 28 11.59 -10.95 1.88
CA GLY A 28 10.79 -11.11 0.67
C GLY A 28 9.32 -11.44 0.92
N ASN A 29 8.88 -11.58 2.17
CA ASN A 29 7.48 -11.87 2.49
C ASN A 29 6.60 -10.64 2.31
N ILE A 30 5.42 -10.82 1.70
CA ILE A 30 4.39 -9.78 1.65
C ILE A 30 3.70 -9.73 3.01
N ILE A 31 3.88 -8.61 3.71
CA ILE A 31 3.30 -8.38 5.04
C ILE A 31 2.11 -7.43 5.00
N GLY A 32 1.93 -6.66 3.92
CA GLY A 32 0.75 -5.82 3.71
C GLY A 32 0.30 -5.83 2.26
N GLU A 33 -1.01 -5.79 2.04
CA GLU A 33 -1.64 -5.68 0.73
C GLU A 33 -2.68 -4.56 0.78
N GLY A 34 -2.76 -3.77 -0.28
CA GLY A 34 -3.73 -2.69 -0.39
C GLY A 34 -4.12 -2.39 -1.83
N PHE A 35 -5.33 -1.90 -2.00
CA PHE A 35 -5.81 -1.29 -3.23
C PHE A 35 -6.62 -0.04 -2.88
N ASN A 36 -6.88 0.80 -3.87
CA ASN A 36 -7.66 2.02 -3.67
C ASN A 36 -9.11 1.70 -3.25
N VAL A 37 -9.55 2.34 -2.18
CA VAL A 37 -10.88 2.17 -1.56
C VAL A 37 -11.53 3.53 -1.25
N ARG A 38 -11.01 4.61 -1.83
CA ARG A 38 -11.48 5.99 -1.63
C ARG A 38 -12.96 6.15 -1.96
N GLU A 39 -13.37 5.73 -3.15
CA GLU A 39 -14.75 5.84 -3.61
C GLU A 39 -15.62 4.80 -2.92
N ARG A 40 -15.09 3.59 -2.73
CA ARG A 40 -15.83 2.47 -2.11
C ARG A 40 -16.22 2.77 -0.67
N ASP A 41 -15.29 3.29 0.13
CA ASP A 41 -15.45 3.47 1.57
C ASP A 41 -15.75 4.94 1.94
N GLY A 42 -15.70 5.86 0.96
CA GLY A 42 -15.80 7.31 1.22
C GLY A 42 -14.63 7.87 2.04
N ASP A 43 -13.49 7.19 2.06
CA ASP A 43 -12.28 7.58 2.81
C ASP A 43 -11.32 8.35 1.89
N PRO A 44 -11.13 9.68 2.07
CA PRO A 44 -10.19 10.45 1.25
C PRO A 44 -8.74 9.99 1.40
N THR A 45 -8.41 9.21 2.45
CA THR A 45 -7.09 8.61 2.69
C THR A 45 -7.00 7.15 2.25
N GLY A 46 -8.08 6.57 1.70
CA GLY A 46 -8.21 5.18 1.25
C GLY A 46 -7.40 4.84 0.00
N HIS A 47 -6.16 5.33 -0.10
CA HIS A 47 -5.24 5.01 -1.18
C HIS A 47 -4.55 3.66 -0.93
N ALA A 48 -4.19 2.97 -2.02
CA ALA A 48 -3.58 1.65 -1.96
C ALA A 48 -2.36 1.59 -1.03
N GLU A 49 -1.50 2.60 -1.07
CA GLU A 49 -0.29 2.72 -0.26
C GLU A 49 -0.62 2.79 1.23
N VAL A 50 -1.57 3.65 1.61
CA VAL A 50 -1.99 3.82 3.01
C VAL A 50 -2.64 2.54 3.54
N VAL A 51 -3.48 1.89 2.72
CA VAL A 51 -4.11 0.61 3.08
C VAL A 51 -3.04 -0.47 3.28
N ALA A 52 -2.07 -0.59 2.37
CA ALA A 52 -1.01 -1.59 2.47
C ALA A 52 -0.11 -1.35 3.70
N LEU A 53 0.24 -0.10 4.01
CA LEU A 53 1.03 0.26 5.20
C LEU A 53 0.28 -0.07 6.50
N ARG A 54 -1.01 0.29 6.59
CA ARG A 54 -1.86 -0.05 7.75
C ARG A 54 -1.97 -1.57 7.93
N ALA A 55 -2.19 -2.31 6.84
CA ALA A 55 -2.27 -3.76 6.88
C ALA A 55 -0.94 -4.40 7.33
N ALA A 56 0.20 -3.89 6.83
CA ALA A 56 1.51 -4.36 7.25
C ALA A 56 1.75 -4.11 8.73
N ALA A 57 1.52 -2.89 9.20
CA ALA A 57 1.72 -2.51 10.59
C ALA A 57 0.87 -3.36 11.55
N ALA A 58 -0.41 -3.57 11.21
CA ALA A 58 -1.30 -4.43 11.99
C ALA A 58 -0.82 -5.89 12.01
N ARG A 59 -0.25 -6.39 10.91
CA ARG A 59 0.23 -7.78 10.83
C ARG A 59 1.47 -8.03 11.68
N VAL A 60 2.37 -7.05 11.78
CA VAL A 60 3.62 -7.18 12.55
C VAL A 60 3.53 -6.61 13.97
N ASP A 61 2.36 -6.08 14.35
CA ASP A 61 2.12 -5.39 15.62
C ASP A 61 3.13 -4.26 15.91
N GLU A 62 3.50 -3.53 14.86
CA GLU A 62 4.47 -2.43 14.92
C GLU A 62 4.20 -1.42 13.81
N TRP A 63 4.25 -0.13 14.14
CA TRP A 63 4.01 0.95 13.17
C TRP A 63 5.23 1.26 12.30
N ARG A 64 6.43 0.92 12.78
CA ARG A 64 7.70 1.14 12.09
C ARG A 64 8.04 -0.03 11.16
N LEU A 65 8.02 0.24 9.86
CA LEU A 65 8.26 -0.75 8.79
C LEU A 65 9.67 -0.59 8.18
N GLU A 66 10.67 -0.43 9.05
CA GLU A 66 12.06 -0.21 8.65
C GLU A 66 12.61 -1.39 7.83
N GLY A 67 13.38 -1.08 6.78
CA GLY A 67 13.90 -2.08 5.84
C GLY A 67 12.86 -2.67 4.87
N CYS A 68 11.56 -2.41 5.05
CA CYS A 68 10.53 -2.86 4.12
C CYS A 68 10.58 -2.07 2.80
N THR A 69 10.01 -2.67 1.76
CA THR A 69 9.78 -2.04 0.45
C THR A 69 8.28 -1.88 0.20
N LEU A 70 7.83 -0.67 -0.13
CA LEU A 70 6.49 -0.41 -0.64
C LEU A 70 6.51 -0.53 -2.16
N VAL A 71 5.82 -1.54 -2.69
CA VAL A 71 5.65 -1.72 -4.14
C VAL A 71 4.29 -1.17 -4.54
N VAL A 72 4.22 -0.29 -5.54
CA VAL A 72 2.97 0.36 -5.97
C VAL A 72 2.88 0.42 -7.50
N THR A 73 1.67 0.30 -8.05
CA THR A 73 1.46 0.29 -9.51
C THR A 73 1.48 1.67 -10.17
N LEU A 74 1.47 2.74 -9.37
CA LEU A 74 1.47 4.14 -9.81
C LEU A 74 2.32 4.97 -8.84
N GLU A 75 2.96 6.03 -9.34
CA GLU A 75 3.72 6.96 -8.49
C GLU A 75 2.85 7.52 -7.35
N PRO A 76 3.30 7.45 -6.08
CA PRO A 76 2.55 7.95 -4.94
C PRO A 76 2.32 9.46 -4.97
N CYS A 77 1.15 9.91 -4.51
CA CYS A 77 0.92 11.33 -4.25
C CYS A 77 1.66 11.81 -2.99
N THR A 78 1.67 13.12 -2.74
CA THR A 78 2.35 13.74 -1.59
C THR A 78 1.91 13.16 -0.23
N MET A 79 0.62 12.86 -0.07
CA MET A 79 0.08 12.20 1.12
C MET A 79 0.69 10.81 1.33
N CYS A 80 0.73 9.98 0.28
CA CYS A 80 1.19 8.61 0.36
C CYS A 80 2.72 8.53 0.50
N ALA A 81 3.45 9.41 -0.18
CA ALA A 81 4.89 9.58 0.04
C ALA A 81 5.19 9.99 1.49
N GLY A 82 4.41 10.93 2.05
CA GLY A 82 4.51 11.31 3.46
C GLY A 82 4.23 10.15 4.41
N ALA A 83 3.21 9.33 4.12
CA ALA A 83 2.89 8.13 4.89
C ALA A 83 4.02 7.09 4.87
N ALA A 84 4.65 6.86 3.71
CA ALA A 84 5.80 5.97 3.59
C ALA A 84 7.00 6.45 4.43
N VAL A 85 7.27 7.77 4.44
CA VAL A 85 8.30 8.38 5.28
C VAL A 85 7.97 8.24 6.77
N ALA A 86 6.71 8.46 7.15
CA ALA A 86 6.24 8.32 8.53
C ALA A 86 6.38 6.85 9.01
N ALA A 87 6.08 5.89 8.15
CA ALA A 87 6.23 4.45 8.41
C ALA A 87 7.67 3.94 8.33
N ARG A 88 8.66 4.78 7.98
CA ARG A 88 10.08 4.41 7.84
C ARG A 88 10.37 3.34 6.78
N VAL A 89 9.56 3.26 5.74
CA VAL A 89 9.81 2.35 4.62
C VAL A 89 11.14 2.72 3.94
N GLY A 90 11.98 1.73 3.65
CA GLY A 90 13.32 1.96 3.11
C GLY A 90 13.35 2.23 1.61
N ARG A 91 12.34 1.77 0.87
CA ARG A 91 12.28 1.87 -0.59
C ARG A 91 10.84 1.90 -1.11
N ILE A 92 10.60 2.66 -2.17
CA ILE A 92 9.39 2.59 -2.99
C ILE A 92 9.77 2.06 -4.38
N VAL A 93 8.96 1.14 -4.91
CA VAL A 93 9.14 0.53 -6.26
C VAL A 93 7.86 0.62 -7.05
#